data_AF-A0A917KSM5-F1
#
_entry.id   AF-A0A917KSM5-F1
#
_cell.length_a   1.000
_cell.length_b   1.000
_cell.length_c   1.000
_cell.angle_alpha   90.00
_cell.angle_beta   90.00
_cell.angle_gamma   90.00
#
_symmetry.space_group_name_H-M   'P 1'
#
loop_
_entity.id
_entity.type
_entity.pdbx_description
1 polymer ?
#
loop_
_entity_poly.entity_id
_entity_poly.type
_entity_poly.pdbx_seq_one_letter_code
_entity_poly.pdbx_strand_id
1 'polypeptide(L)' 'MEFYDIAAVVHFLRKVIWMVPGFTVDAYRPQLRSLHERNEAEGPFVAHSSRQLFEARKPPG' A
#
# COMPACT_ATOMS: atom_id res chain seq x y z
N MET A 1 -4.79 -2.07 -7.57
CA MET A 1 -4.48 -0.64 -7.44
C MET A 1 -3.20 -0.39 -8.18
N GLU A 2 -3.15 0.66 -8.99
CA GLU A 2 -2.00 0.96 -9.84
C GLU A 2 -1.44 2.33 -9.44
N PHE A 3 -0.12 2.41 -9.27
CA PHE A 3 0.59 3.62 -8.89
C PHE A 3 1.60 3.97 -9.97
N TYR A 4 1.39 5.12 -10.60
CA TYR A 4 2.22 5.61 -11.70
C TYR A 4 3.42 6.42 -11.20
N ASP A 5 3.35 6.94 -9.98
CA ASP A 5 4.43 7.71 -9.36
C ASP A 5 4.57 7.39 -7.87
N ILE A 6 5.73 7.73 -7.31
CA ILE A 6 6.05 7.44 -5.91
C ILE A 6 5.26 8.32 -4.93
N ALA A 7 4.83 9.53 -5.34
CA ALA A 7 4.03 10.40 -4.48
C ALA A 7 2.62 9.82 -4.25
N ALA A 8 2.03 9.16 -5.25
CA ALA A 8 0.78 8.42 -5.12
C ALA A 8 0.89 7.27 -4.11
N VAL A 9 2.00 6.52 -4.12
CA VAL A 9 2.29 5.47 -3.12
C VAL A 9 2.38 6.07 -1.72
N VAL A 10 3.17 7.14 -1.55
CA VAL A 10 3.38 7.81 -0.25
C VAL A 10 2.06 8.38 0.28
N HIS A 11 1.28 9.04 -0.58
CA HIS A 11 -0.04 9.57 -0.20
C HIS A 11 -0.97 8.47 0.28
N PHE A 12 -1.00 7.35 -0.44
CA PHE A 12 -1.84 6.21 -0.09
C PHE A 12 -1.43 5.55 1.23
N LEU A 13 -0.14 5.31 1.47
CA LEU A 13 0.34 4.73 2.74
C LEU A 13 0.09 5.65 3.93
N ARG A 14 0.14 6.98 3.74
CA ARG A 14 -0.25 7.96 4.78
C ARG A 14 -1.75 7.96 5.06
N LYS A 15 -2.58 7.69 4.05
CA LYS A 15 -4.05 7.67 4.18
C LYS A 15 -4.56 6.34 4.73
N VAL A 16 -3.92 5.23 4.38
CA VAL A 16 -4.34 3.85 4.70
C VAL A 16 -3.33 3.23 5.66
N ILE A 17 -3.32 3.77 6.88
CA ILE A 17 -2.26 3.55 7.89
C ILE A 17 -2.11 2.10 8.35
N TRP A 18 -3.11 1.26 8.13
CA TRP A 18 -3.08 -0.16 8.52
C TRP A 18 -2.32 -1.04 7.52
N MET A 19 -2.02 -0.55 6.32
CA MET A 19 -1.30 -1.34 5.30
C MET A 19 0.18 -1.50 5.63
N VAL A 20 0.81 -0.44 6.14
CA VAL A 20 2.18 -0.45 6.66
C VAL A 20 2.16 0.34 7.97
N PRO A 21 1.89 -0.33 9.10
CA PRO A 21 1.86 0.33 10.39
C PRO A 21 3.19 1.05 10.68
N GLY A 22 3.11 2.31 11.10
CA GLY A 22 4.30 3.12 11.39
C GLY A 22 5.04 3.65 10.16
N PHE A 23 4.41 3.65 8.98
CA PHE A 23 5.03 4.19 7.77
C PHE A 23 5.47 5.65 7.95
N THR A 24 6.75 5.91 7.64
CA THR A 24 7.31 7.26 7.45
C THR A 24 8.17 7.27 6.19
N VAL A 25 8.29 8.43 5.54
CA VAL A 25 9.11 8.54 4.32
C VAL A 25 10.58 8.28 4.65
N ASP A 26 11.08 8.78 5.78
CA ASP A 26 12.48 8.65 6.16
C ASP A 26 12.88 7.20 6.42
N ALA A 27 12.07 6.44 7.16
CA ALA A 27 12.36 5.03 7.46
C ALA A 27 12.32 4.12 6.22
N TYR A 28 11.55 4.51 5.19
CA TYR A 28 11.35 3.73 3.97
C TYR A 28 12.00 4.36 2.73
N ARG A 29 12.88 5.36 2.91
CA ARG A 29 13.49 6.11 1.81
C ARG A 29 14.23 5.22 0.79
N PRO A 30 15.01 4.19 1.19
CA PRO A 30 15.65 3.29 0.24
C PRO A 30 14.64 2.49 -0.61
N GLN A 31 13.57 2.00 0.00
CA GLN A 31 12.52 1.21 -0.66
C GLN A 31 11.71 2.07 -1.61
N LEU A 32 11.37 3.30 -1.19
CA LEU A 32 10.65 4.27 -2.03
C LEU A 32 11.49 4.67 -3.25
N ARG A 33 12.80 4.84 -3.09
CA ARG A 33 13.72 5.11 -4.20
C ARG A 33 13.77 3.94 -5.18
N SER A 34 13.95 2.72 -4.69
CA SER A 34 13.98 1.52 -5.54
C SER A 34 12.66 1.33 -6.29
N LEU A 35 11.52 1.61 -5.64
CA LEU A 35 10.22 1.55 -6.30
C LEU A 35 10.07 2.63 -7.38
N HIS A 36 10.56 3.85 -7.14
CA HIS A 36 10.56 4.90 -8.15
C HIS A 36 11.41 4.52 -9.37
N GLU A 37 12.62 4.00 -9.16
CA GLU A 37 13.50 3.54 -10.24
C GLU A 37 12.85 2.42 -11.06
N ARG A 38 12.16 1.49 -10.39
CA ARG A 38 11.37 0.46 -11.07
C ARG A 38 10.21 1.05 -11.87
N ASN A 39 9.50 2.04 -11.33
CA ASN A 39 8.40 2.67 -12.06
C ASN A 39 8.88 3.35 -13.36
N GLU A 40 10.04 4.00 -13.32
CA GLU A 40 10.66 4.62 -14.51
C GLU A 40 11.10 3.58 -15.55
N ALA A 41 11.59 2.43 -15.12
CA ALA A 41 12.13 1.40 -16.01
C ALA A 41 11.08 0.41 -16.54
N GLU A 42 10.12 0.02 -15.71
CA GLU A 42 9.21 -1.11 -15.93
C GLU A 42 7.73 -0.68 -16.05
N GLY A 43 7.42 0.59 -15.76
CA GLY A 43 6.06 1.10 -15.73
C GLY A 43 5.40 0.97 -14.34
N PRO A 44 4.08 1.17 -14.23
CA PRO A 44 3.41 1.41 -12.96
C PRO A 44 3.51 0.24 -11.97
N PHE A 45 3.58 0.58 -10.68
CA PHE A 45 3.51 -0.40 -9.60
C PHE A 45 2.07 -0.87 -9.40
N VAL A 46 1.82 -2.15 -9.65
CA VAL A 46 0.50 -2.78 -9.45
C VAL A 46 0.46 -3.51 -8.11
N ALA A 47 -0.42 -3.05 -7.22
CA ALA A 47 -0.71 -3.69 -5.93
C ALA A 47 -2.08 -4.38 -5.96
N HIS A 48 -2.15 -5.62 -5.51
CA HIS A 48 -3.40 -6.37 -5.41
C HIS A 48 -3.96 -6.32 -3.99
N SER A 49 -5.19 -5.82 -3.85
CA SER A 49 -5.93 -5.83 -2.58
C SER A 49 -6.91 -6.98 -2.57
N SER A 50 -6.80 -7.86 -1.57
CA SER A 50 -7.77 -8.93 -1.32
C SER A 50 -8.80 -8.48 -0.30
N ARG A 51 -10.06 -8.85 -0.51
CA ARG A 51 -11.17 -8.58 0.42
C ARG A 51 -11.78 -9.90 0.84
N GLN A 52 -11.97 -10.06 2.14
CA GLN A 52 -12.68 -11.20 2.72
C GLN A 52 -13.92 -10.68 3.43
N LEU A 53 -15.07 -11.30 3.15
CA LEU A 53 -16.34 -11.01 3.80
C LEU A 53 -16.53 -12.04 4.91
N PHE A 54 -16.72 -11.55 6.13
CA PHE A 54 -17.12 -12.38 7.25
C PHE A 54 -18.56 -12.02 7.62
N GLU A 55 -19.45 -13.00 7.60
CA GLU A 55 -20.78 -12.88 8.19
C GLU A 55 -20.79 -13.64 9.52
N ALA A 56 -20.89 -12.91 10.62
CA ALA A 56 -20.94 -13.49 11.96
C ALA A 56 -22.33 -13.29 12.56
N ARG A 57 -22.85 -14.34 13.22
CA ARG A 57 -24.10 -14.29 13.99
C ARG A 57 -23.80 -14.66 15.44
N LYS A 58 -24.44 -13.95 16.38
CA LYS A 58 -24.38 -14.32 17.79
C LYS A 58 -24.99 -15.73 17.97
N PRO A 59 -24.32 -16.67 18.64
CA PRO A 59 -24.91 -17.97 18.94
C PRO A 59 -26.11 -17.80 19.89
N PRO A 60 -27.17 -18.63 19.77
CA PRO A 60 -28.23 -18.65 20.77
C PRO A 60 -27.63 -19.06 22.12
N GLY A 61 -27.97 -18.29 23.16
CA GLY A 61 -27.56 -18.55 24.54
C GLY A 61 -28.46 -19.57 25.23
#